data_AF-A0A6C0LLL0-F1
#
_entry.id   AF-A0A6C0LLL0-F1
#
_cell.length_a   1.000
_cell.length_b   1.000
_cell.length_c   1.000
_cell.angle_alpha   90.00
_cell.angle_beta   90.00
_cell.angle_gamma   90.00
#
_symmetry.space_group_name_H-M   'P 1'
#
loop_
_entity.id
_entity.type
_entity.pdbx_description
1 polymer ?
#
loop_
_entity_poly.entity_id
_entity_poly.type
_entity_poly.pdbx_seq_one_letter_code
_entity_poly.pdbx_strand_id
1 'polypeptide(L)'
;MELSAFTLIGKNFTTGQMTYFSETIFITFENKICIQDSESSHDAILMPFDELMKNKYVKKCYELSRVAIGKPNIDPDYYESDDDDYVPNPNNPVGYKYQYIDTLYIIEDALTNVKVAKKGNTYQTINIEMLESMKVSAEDEIEEFYSRHNMDVEQFEDYTALVNNL
;
A
#
# COMPACT_ATOMS: atom_id res chain seq x y z
N MET A 1 -3.79 -13.85 7.33
CA MET A 1 -3.60 -12.90 6.22
C MET A 1 -3.44 -11.52 6.83
N GLU A 2 -2.47 -10.75 6.36
CA GLU A 2 -2.20 -9.37 6.78
C GLU A 2 -2.32 -8.48 5.53
N LEU A 3 -2.98 -7.33 5.68
CA LEU A 3 -3.23 -6.36 4.61
C LEU A 3 -2.62 -5.03 5.02
N SER A 4 -1.85 -4.41 4.13
CA SER A 4 -1.39 -3.03 4.31
C SER A 4 -1.20 -2.35 2.96
N ALA A 5 -1.30 -1.03 2.92
CA ALA A 5 -1.05 -0.27 1.70
C ALA A 5 -0.08 0.89 1.96
N PHE A 6 0.67 1.24 0.92
CA PHE A 6 1.52 2.41 0.87
C PHE A 6 1.09 3.28 -0.30
N THR A 7 0.75 4.53 -0.02
CA THR A 7 0.16 5.43 -1.02
C THR A 7 0.92 6.75 -1.09
N LEU A 8 1.28 7.16 -2.29
CA LEU A 8 1.84 8.46 -2.62
C LEU A 8 0.76 9.33 -3.26
N ILE A 9 0.54 10.53 -2.72
CA ILE A 9 -0.45 11.48 -3.24
C ILE A 9 0.21 12.83 -3.48
N GLY A 10 0.10 13.33 -4.71
CA GLY A 10 0.35 14.73 -5.02
C GLY A 10 -0.98 15.48 -5.05
N LYS A 11 -1.10 16.55 -4.27
CA LYS A 11 -2.31 17.36 -4.23
C LYS A 11 -1.97 18.84 -4.32
N ASN A 12 -2.64 19.55 -5.22
CA ASN A 12 -2.69 21.00 -5.16
C ASN A 12 -3.73 21.40 -4.11
N PHE A 13 -3.28 21.78 -2.91
CA PHE A 13 -4.20 22.15 -1.82
C PHE A 13 -4.97 23.44 -2.07
N THR A 14 -4.52 24.29 -3.01
CA THR A 14 -5.27 25.51 -3.38
C THR A 14 -6.50 25.17 -4.21
N THR A 15 -6.39 24.21 -5.14
CA THR A 15 -7.50 23.85 -6.05
C THR A 15 -8.22 22.56 -5.64
N GLY A 16 -7.65 21.80 -4.70
CA GLY A 16 -8.10 20.46 -4.32
C GLY A 16 -7.77 19.38 -5.36
N GLN A 17 -7.14 19.75 -6.48
CA GLN A 17 -6.85 18.83 -7.58
C GLN A 17 -5.72 17.88 -7.21
N MET A 18 -5.96 16.58 -7.41
CA MET A 18 -4.93 15.55 -7.32
C MET A 18 -4.06 15.59 -8.59
N THR A 19 -2.74 15.65 -8.40
CA THR A 19 -1.76 15.71 -9.49
C THR A 19 -1.18 14.35 -9.82
N TYR A 20 -1.00 13.49 -8.82
CA TYR A 20 -0.64 12.10 -8.98
C TYR A 20 -1.19 11.28 -7.81
N PHE A 21 -1.42 9.99 -8.06
CA PHE A 21 -1.83 9.01 -7.08
C PHE A 21 -1.22 7.67 -7.46
N SER A 22 -0.48 7.09 -6.53
CA SER A 22 0.11 5.77 -6.70
C SER A 22 -0.06 5.02 -5.39
N GLU A 23 -0.70 3.86 -5.44
CA GLU A 23 -0.97 3.02 -4.28
C GLU A 23 -0.47 1.62 -4.55
N THR A 24 0.29 1.09 -3.60
CA THR A 24 0.77 -0.30 -3.60
C THR A 24 0.16 -1.03 -2.42
N ILE A 25 -0.56 -2.10 -2.71
CA ILE A 25 -1.26 -2.95 -1.74
C ILE A 25 -0.43 -4.21 -1.52
N PHE A 26 -0.21 -4.54 -0.25
CA PHE A 26 0.52 -5.72 0.19
C PHE A 26 -0.41 -6.68 0.91
N ILE A 27 -0.52 -7.90 0.38
CA ILE A 27 -1.36 -8.97 0.92
C ILE A 27 -0.47 -10.14 1.31
N THR A 28 -0.20 -10.28 2.61
CA THR A 28 0.68 -11.33 3.13
C THR A 28 -0.14 -12.52 3.62
N PHE A 29 0.18 -13.71 3.14
CA PHE A 29 -0.48 -14.96 3.54
C PHE A 29 0.49 -16.13 3.45
N GLU A 30 0.50 -16.98 4.49
CA GLU A 30 1.48 -18.05 4.65
C GLU A 30 2.93 -17.51 4.52
N ASN A 31 3.75 -18.10 3.64
CA ASN A 31 5.11 -17.65 3.32
C ASN A 31 5.17 -16.89 1.98
N LYS A 32 4.06 -16.28 1.57
CA LYS A 32 3.93 -15.57 0.29
C LYS A 32 3.38 -14.17 0.49
N ILE A 33 3.59 -13.34 -0.52
CA ILE A 33 3.01 -12.01 -0.60
C ILE A 33 2.48 -11.75 -2.00
N CYS A 34 1.26 -11.24 -2.09
CA CYS A 34 0.71 -10.66 -3.29
C CYS A 34 0.84 -9.14 -3.20
N ILE A 35 1.37 -8.52 -4.27
CA ILE A 35 1.55 -7.07 -4.36
C ILE A 35 0.73 -6.59 -5.54
N GLN A 36 -0.06 -5.53 -5.35
CA GLN A 36 -0.94 -4.96 -6.37
C GLN A 36 -0.77 -3.44 -6.41
N ASP A 37 -0.50 -2.89 -7.59
CA ASP A 37 -0.42 -1.44 -7.78
C ASP A 37 -1.72 -0.91 -8.40
N SER A 38 -2.22 0.20 -7.87
CA SER A 38 -3.48 0.83 -8.32
C SER A 38 -3.44 1.27 -9.78
N GLU A 39 -2.25 1.53 -10.32
CA GLU A 39 -2.07 1.97 -11.71
C GLU A 39 -2.22 0.82 -12.73
N SER A 40 -2.29 -0.43 -12.26
CA SER A 40 -2.49 -1.58 -13.16
C SER A 40 -3.23 -2.72 -12.47
N SER A 41 -4.52 -2.85 -12.82
CA SER A 41 -5.37 -3.98 -12.42
C SER A 41 -4.92 -5.35 -12.94
N HIS A 42 -3.83 -5.41 -13.72
CA HIS A 42 -3.27 -6.62 -14.32
C HIS A 42 -1.89 -7.00 -13.74
N ASP A 43 -1.32 -6.20 -12.83
CA ASP A 43 0.05 -6.36 -12.34
C ASP A 43 0.15 -6.96 -10.93
N ALA A 44 -0.87 -7.70 -10.50
CA ALA A 44 -0.80 -8.43 -9.25
C ALA A 44 0.30 -9.49 -9.33
N ILE A 45 1.37 -9.31 -8.56
CA ILE A 45 2.48 -10.26 -8.51
C ILE A 45 2.41 -11.07 -7.22
N LEU A 46 2.49 -12.40 -7.35
CA LEU A 46 2.57 -13.31 -6.20
C LEU A 46 3.98 -13.88 -6.12
N MET A 47 4.69 -13.57 -5.03
CA MET A 47 6.06 -14.06 -4.82
C MET A 47 6.23 -14.68 -3.44
N PRO A 48 7.25 -15.55 -3.25
CA PRO A 48 7.69 -15.94 -1.91
C PRO A 48 8.10 -14.71 -1.11
N PHE A 49 7.85 -14.73 0.20
CA PHE A 49 8.21 -13.62 1.07
C PHE A 49 9.72 -13.31 1.09
N ASP A 50 10.56 -14.33 0.91
CA ASP A 50 12.01 -14.16 0.82
C ASP A 50 12.43 -13.38 -0.44
N GLU A 51 11.65 -13.47 -1.53
CA GLU A 51 11.92 -12.68 -2.74
C GLU A 51 11.70 -11.19 -2.49
N LEU A 52 10.58 -10.82 -1.86
CA LEU A 52 10.29 -9.44 -1.46
C LEU A 52 11.48 -8.78 -0.75
N MET A 53 12.16 -9.53 0.13
CA MET A 53 13.27 -9.02 0.93
C MET A 53 14.55 -8.75 0.13
N LYS A 54 14.66 -9.24 -1.11
CA LYS A 54 15.82 -9.02 -1.99
C LYS A 54 15.80 -7.64 -2.65
N ASN A 55 14.62 -7.11 -2.98
CA ASN A 55 14.50 -5.78 -3.58
C ASN A 55 14.39 -4.71 -2.49
N LYS A 56 15.38 -3.82 -2.42
CA LYS A 56 15.43 -2.77 -1.40
C LYS A 56 14.22 -1.83 -1.44
N TYR A 57 13.70 -1.52 -2.62
CA TYR A 57 12.63 -0.55 -2.80
C TYR A 57 11.29 -1.12 -2.37
N VAL A 58 10.91 -2.26 -2.94
CA VAL A 58 9.64 -2.94 -2.64
C VAL A 58 9.60 -3.36 -1.18
N LYS A 59 10.72 -3.88 -0.64
CA LYS A 59 10.88 -4.15 0.79
C LYS A 59 10.58 -2.91 1.64
N LYS A 60 11.13 -1.76 1.27
CA LYS A 60 10.99 -0.53 2.05
C LYS A 60 9.54 -0.02 2.02
N CYS A 61 8.88 -0.05 0.87
CA CYS A 61 7.44 0.26 0.78
C CYS A 61 6.61 -0.65 1.70
N TYR A 62 6.90 -1.95 1.70
CA TYR A 62 6.23 -2.91 2.59
C TYR A 62 6.51 -2.65 4.08
N GLU A 63 7.75 -2.32 4.45
CA GLU A 63 8.08 -1.96 5.83
C GLU A 63 7.34 -0.70 6.30
N LEU A 64 7.22 0.29 5.41
CA LEU A 64 6.51 1.54 5.68
C LEU A 64 4.99 1.33 5.76
N SER A 65 4.39 0.57 4.83
CA SER A 65 2.94 0.26 4.84
C SER A 65 2.52 -0.38 6.16
N ARG A 66 3.35 -1.26 6.70
CA ARG A 66 3.08 -1.95 7.96
C ARG A 66 2.98 -1.04 9.18
N VAL A 67 3.52 0.17 9.13
CA VAL A 67 3.39 1.15 10.22
C VAL A 67 1.95 1.62 10.40
N ALA A 68 1.12 1.49 9.37
CA ALA A 68 -0.31 1.80 9.43
C ALA A 68 -1.12 0.73 10.19
N ILE A 69 -0.63 -0.50 10.30
CA ILE A 69 -1.42 -1.62 10.84
C ILE A 69 -1.69 -1.46 12.35
N GLY A 70 -2.98 -1.52 12.70
CA GLY A 70 -3.44 -1.93 14.03
C GLY A 70 -3.21 -0.96 15.20
N LYS A 71 -3.68 0.30 15.10
CA LYS A 71 -4.04 1.28 16.20
C LYS A 71 -3.44 2.70 16.01
N PRO A 72 -3.87 3.66 16.87
CA PRO A 72 -4.67 4.85 16.52
C PRO A 72 -3.85 5.92 15.75
N ASN A 73 -4.42 7.10 15.49
CA ASN A 73 -3.89 8.19 14.65
C ASN A 73 -4.30 8.09 13.17
N ILE A 74 -5.50 7.57 12.94
CA ILE A 74 -6.19 7.65 11.68
C ILE A 74 -6.54 9.11 11.42
N ASP A 75 -6.10 9.65 10.30
CA ASP A 75 -6.49 10.98 9.84
C ASP A 75 -7.90 10.88 9.23
N PRO A 76 -8.91 11.57 9.77
CA PRO A 76 -10.29 11.49 9.27
C PRO A 76 -10.43 11.91 7.80
N ASP A 77 -9.54 12.79 7.31
CA ASP A 77 -9.55 13.20 5.90
C ASP A 77 -9.06 12.09 4.95
N TYR A 78 -8.48 11.02 5.53
CA TYR A 78 -7.91 9.87 4.83
C TYR A 78 -8.47 8.54 5.35
N TYR A 79 -9.66 8.60 5.94
CA TYR A 79 -10.39 7.44 6.44
C TYR A 79 -11.74 7.33 5.73
N GLU A 80 -11.88 6.30 4.91
CA GLU A 80 -13.08 6.04 4.12
C GLU A 80 -14.11 5.16 4.85
N SER A 81 -13.79 4.67 6.04
CA SER A 81 -14.73 3.95 6.90
C SER A 81 -15.45 4.92 7.83
N ASP A 82 -16.78 4.81 7.94
CA ASP A 82 -17.56 5.54 8.96
C ASP A 82 -17.42 4.92 10.38
N ASP A 83 -16.67 3.82 10.51
CA ASP A 83 -16.43 3.07 11.75
C ASP A 83 -14.97 3.22 12.22
N ASP A 84 -14.76 4.00 13.28
CA ASP A 84 -13.45 4.24 13.92
C ASP A 84 -12.80 2.98 14.50
N ASP A 85 -13.58 1.92 14.75
CA ASP A 85 -13.12 0.63 15.30
C ASP A 85 -13.00 -0.46 14.21
N TYR A 86 -13.05 -0.09 12.92
CA TYR A 86 -12.96 -1.06 11.82
C TYR A 86 -11.67 -1.88 11.91
N VAL A 87 -11.84 -3.20 11.92
CA VAL A 87 -10.74 -4.17 11.76
C VAL A 87 -10.97 -4.89 10.43
N PRO A 88 -10.00 -4.88 9.50
CA PRO A 88 -10.11 -5.64 8.26
C PRO A 88 -10.42 -7.10 8.56
N ASN A 89 -11.58 -7.60 8.08
CA ASN A 89 -11.98 -8.99 8.28
C ASN A 89 -11.71 -9.79 6.99
N PRO A 90 -10.56 -10.49 6.91
CA PRO A 90 -10.22 -11.30 5.76
C PRO A 90 -11.15 -12.49 5.54
N ASN A 91 -12.09 -12.80 6.43
CA ASN A 91 -12.97 -13.97 6.31
C ASN A 91 -14.45 -13.59 6.19
N ASN A 92 -14.77 -12.33 5.85
CA ASN A 92 -16.15 -11.86 5.78
C ASN A 92 -16.92 -12.58 4.65
N PRO A 93 -18.01 -13.32 4.93
CA PRO A 93 -18.77 -14.04 3.92
C PRO A 93 -19.38 -13.08 2.89
N VAL A 94 -19.32 -13.50 1.62
CA VAL A 94 -19.81 -12.86 0.40
C VAL A 94 -20.96 -11.86 0.66
N GLY A 95 -20.63 -10.57 0.66
CA GLY A 95 -21.59 -9.48 0.90
C GLY A 95 -20.97 -8.08 0.87
N TYR A 96 -19.73 -7.95 1.36
CA TYR A 96 -18.91 -6.76 1.17
C TYR A 96 -17.85 -7.06 0.12
N LYS A 97 -18.03 -6.56 -1.10
CA LYS A 97 -17.04 -6.65 -2.19
C LYS A 97 -15.71 -5.94 -1.89
N TYR A 98 -15.60 -5.30 -0.74
CA TYR A 98 -14.55 -4.34 -0.44
C TYR A 98 -14.04 -4.53 0.98
N GLN A 99 -12.73 -4.42 1.12
CA GLN A 99 -11.99 -4.45 2.38
C GLN A 99 -11.38 -3.06 2.56
N TYR A 100 -11.47 -2.51 3.77
CA TYR A 100 -10.59 -1.38 4.09
C TYR A 100 -9.24 -1.95 4.48
N ILE A 101 -8.19 -1.37 3.90
CA ILE A 101 -6.80 -1.75 4.15
C ILE A 101 -6.17 -0.60 4.90
N ASP A 102 -5.47 -0.90 6.01
CA ASP A 102 -4.68 0.10 6.72
C ASP A 102 -3.60 0.66 5.78
N THR A 103 -3.61 1.97 5.59
CA THR A 103 -2.79 2.65 4.58
C THR A 103 -1.90 3.70 5.21
N LEU A 104 -0.62 3.68 4.84
CA LEU A 104 0.27 4.79 5.06
C LEU A 104 0.26 5.70 3.82
N TYR A 105 -0.10 6.96 4.02
CA TYR A 105 -0.06 7.99 2.99
C TYR A 105 1.18 8.88 3.15
N ILE A 106 1.91 9.11 2.05
CA ILE A 106 2.80 10.27 1.91
C ILE A 106 2.11 11.26 0.99
N ILE A 107 1.80 12.44 1.53
CA ILE A 107 1.07 13.48 0.81
C ILE A 107 2.03 14.64 0.53
N GLU A 108 2.17 15.00 -0.74
CA GLU A 108 2.93 16.13 -1.21
C GLU A 108 1.99 17.26 -1.65
N ASP A 109 2.23 18.46 -1.13
CA ASP A 109 1.66 19.67 -1.72
C ASP A 109 2.38 19.98 -3.04
N ALA A 110 1.66 19.84 -4.15
CA ALA A 110 2.22 20.01 -5.49
C ALA A 110 2.74 21.44 -5.78
N LEU A 111 2.34 22.44 -4.99
CA LEU A 111 2.82 23.83 -5.15
C LEU A 111 4.06 24.12 -4.32
N THR A 112 4.16 23.56 -3.12
CA THR A 112 5.23 23.87 -2.16
C THR A 112 6.25 22.75 -2.01
N ASN A 113 5.97 21.56 -2.54
CA ASN A 113 6.70 20.30 -2.38
C ASN A 113 6.83 19.84 -0.91
N VAL A 114 6.04 20.43 0.00
CA VAL A 114 5.97 20.01 1.40
C VAL A 114 5.33 18.63 1.46
N LYS A 115 5.98 17.71 2.18
CA LYS A 115 5.51 16.33 2.35
C LYS A 115 5.11 16.07 3.80
N VAL A 116 4.04 15.32 3.99
CA VAL A 116 3.62 14.82 5.31
C VAL A 116 3.25 13.35 5.21
N ALA A 117 3.51 12.60 6.28
CA ALA A 117 2.98 11.25 6.43
C ALA A 117 1.64 11.30 7.17
N LYS A 118 0.71 10.41 6.81
CA LYS A 118 -0.58 10.21 7.49
C LYS A 118 -0.93 8.73 7.52
N LYS A 119 -1.66 8.29 8.55
CA LYS A 119 -2.29 6.96 8.57
C LYS A 119 -3.77 7.12 8.22
N GLY A 120 -4.30 6.17 7.49
CA GLY A 120 -5.69 6.14 7.09
C GLY A 120 -6.09 4.76 6.63
N ASN A 121 -7.12 4.67 5.80
CA ASN A 121 -7.44 3.44 5.10
C ASN A 121 -7.83 3.69 3.64
N THR A 122 -7.55 2.69 2.81
CA THR A 122 -8.02 2.64 1.42
C THR A 122 -9.04 1.52 1.27
N TYR A 123 -9.96 1.68 0.34
CA TYR A 123 -11.00 0.72 0.05
C TYR A 123 -10.63 -0.11 -1.19
N GLN A 124 -10.57 -1.43 -1.06
CA GLN A 124 -10.12 -2.30 -2.16
C GLN A 124 -10.97 -3.56 -2.31
N THR A 125 -11.22 -3.97 -3.54
CA THR A 125 -11.82 -5.28 -3.83
C THR A 125 -10.76 -6.36 -3.77
N ILE A 126 -10.77 -7.14 -2.68
CA ILE A 126 -9.89 -8.30 -2.54
C ILE A 126 -10.68 -9.58 -2.79
N ASN A 127 -10.36 -10.30 -3.86
CA ASN A 127 -10.91 -11.61 -4.14
C ASN A 127 -9.99 -12.70 -3.58
N ILE A 128 -10.36 -13.29 -2.45
CA ILE A 128 -9.56 -14.31 -1.76
C ILE A 128 -9.47 -15.61 -2.56
N GLU A 129 -10.56 -16.03 -3.20
CA GLU A 129 -10.55 -17.24 -4.04
C GLU A 129 -9.58 -17.07 -5.22
N MET A 130 -9.51 -15.85 -5.79
CA MET A 130 -8.51 -15.52 -6.79
C MET A 130 -7.10 -15.59 -6.20
N LEU A 131 -6.84 -14.98 -5.04
CA LEU A 131 -5.52 -15.01 -4.40
C LEU A 131 -5.05 -16.43 -4.09
N GLU A 132 -5.93 -17.30 -3.60
CA GLU A 132 -5.61 -18.71 -3.29
C GLU A 132 -5.33 -19.54 -4.54
N SER A 133 -5.89 -19.15 -5.70
CA SER A 133 -5.66 -19.82 -6.98
C SER A 133 -4.54 -19.21 -7.82
N MET A 134 -3.98 -18.07 -7.41
CA MET A 134 -2.82 -17.46 -8.07
C MET A 134 -1.61 -18.39 -8.01
N LYS A 135 -0.93 -18.50 -9.15
CA LYS A 135 0.37 -19.17 -9.22
C LYS A 135 1.45 -18.20 -8.76
N VAL A 136 2.45 -18.73 -8.07
CA VAL A 136 3.67 -17.97 -7.79
C VAL A 136 4.30 -17.57 -9.13
N SER A 137 4.60 -16.29 -9.26
CA SER A 137 5.21 -15.70 -10.44
C SER A 137 6.59 -16.29 -10.71
N ALA A 138 6.94 -16.37 -11.99
CA ALA A 138 8.26 -16.82 -12.43
C ALA A 138 9.33 -15.78 -12.10
N GLU A 139 10.60 -16.20 -12.12
CA GLU A 139 11.73 -15.35 -11.75
C GLU A 139 11.85 -14.10 -12.64
N ASP A 140 11.60 -14.25 -13.95
CA ASP A 140 11.60 -13.15 -14.92
C ASP A 140 10.45 -12.15 -14.69
N GLU A 141 9.27 -12.62 -14.29
CA GLU A 141 8.15 -11.75 -13.92
C GLU A 141 8.46 -10.92 -12.65
N ILE A 142 9.16 -11.53 -11.69
CA ILE A 142 9.61 -10.84 -10.46
C ILE A 142 10.70 -9.81 -10.76
N GLU A 143 11.66 -10.15 -11.62
CA GLU A 143 12.69 -9.20 -12.06
C GLU A 143 12.09 -8.02 -12.84
N GLU A 144 11.12 -8.27 -13.73
CA GLU A 144 10.41 -7.22 -14.44
C GLU A 144 9.67 -6.31 -13.47
N PHE A 145 8.94 -6.88 -12.50
CA PHE A 145 8.27 -6.11 -11.45
C PHE A 145 9.25 -5.22 -10.67
N TYR A 146 10.42 -5.73 -10.30
CA TYR A 146 11.47 -4.94 -9.63
C TYR A 146 12.03 -3.82 -10.49
N SER A 147 12.18 -4.03 -11.80
CA SER A 147 12.69 -3.01 -12.71
C SER A 147 11.75 -1.81 -12.83
N ARG A 148 10.43 -2.05 -12.70
CA ARG A 148 9.39 -1.01 -12.70
C ARG A 148 9.34 -0.23 -11.39
N HIS A 149 9.66 -0.88 -10.28
CA HIS A 149 9.60 -0.32 -8.93
C HIS A 149 10.97 0.13 -8.42
N ASN A 150 11.62 1.01 -9.18
CA ASN A 150 12.92 1.57 -8.85
C ASN A 150 12.78 3.07 -8.54
N MET A 151 12.73 3.43 -7.26
CA MET A 151 12.75 4.83 -6.80
C MET A 151 14.18 5.28 -6.46
N ASP A 152 14.38 6.52 -6.02
CA ASP A 152 15.66 6.92 -5.45
C ASP A 152 15.73 6.55 -3.95
N VAL A 153 16.88 6.10 -3.47
CA VAL A 153 17.07 5.74 -2.06
C VAL A 153 16.88 6.96 -1.15
N GLU A 154 17.27 8.15 -1.62
CA GLU A 154 17.13 9.41 -0.87
C GLU A 154 15.65 9.71 -0.53
N GLN A 155 14.72 9.37 -1.43
CA GLN A 155 13.29 9.57 -1.19
C GLN A 155 12.75 8.74 0.00
N PHE A 156 13.31 7.55 0.24
CA PHE A 156 12.89 6.73 1.36
C PHE A 156 13.44 7.18 2.72
N GLU A 157 14.60 7.83 2.75
CA GLU A 157 15.10 8.42 3.99
C GLU A 157 14.15 9.52 4.46
N ASP A 158 13.72 10.38 3.52
CA ASP A 158 12.71 11.41 3.77
C ASP A 158 11.38 10.80 4.26
N TYR A 159 10.85 9.77 3.58
CA TYR A 159 9.60 9.13 3.99
C TYR A 159 9.72 8.46 5.36
N THR A 160 10.84 7.80 5.64
CA THR A 160 11.09 7.19 6.95
C THR A 160 11.09 8.25 8.05
N ALA A 161 11.73 9.40 7.81
CA ALA A 161 11.75 10.50 8.76
C ALA A 161 10.34 11.07 9.01
N LEU A 162 9.53 11.23 7.96
CA LEU A 162 8.13 11.67 8.09
C LEU A 162 7.31 10.67 8.92
N VAL A 163 7.44 9.38 8.64
CA VAL A 163 6.70 8.31 9.32
C VAL A 163 7.09 8.18 10.78
N ASN A 164 8.36 8.42 11.13
CA ASN A 164 8.81 8.42 12.53
C ASN A 164 8.20 9.55 13.38
N ASN A 165 7.55 10.53 12.77
CA ASN A 165 6.86 11.64 13.45
C ASN A 165 5.33 11.42 13.59
N LEU A 166 4.81 10.23 13.24
CA LEU A 166 3.39 9.85 13.35
C LEU A 166 2.94 9.41 14.75
#